data_AF-A0A7I7QVF9-F1
#
_entry.id   AF-A0A7I7QVF9-F1
#
_cell.length_a   1.000
_cell.length_b   1.000
_cell.length_c   1.000
_cell.angle_alpha   90.00
_cell.angle_beta   90.00
_cell.angle_gamma   90.00
#
_symmetry.space_group_name_H-M   'P 1'
#
loop_
_entity.id
_entity.type
_entity.pdbx_description
1 polymer ?
#
loop_
_entity_poly.entity_id
_entity_poly.type
_entity_poly.pdbx_seq_one_letter_code
_entity_poly.pdbx_strand_id
1 'polypeptide(L)'
;MTRLDLVVGPNGAGKSTFVALTLAPLLPRSVFVNADEIARQRWPADPMAHAYDAARVAAQTRAKLIELGTPFIAETVFSHPSKLELVRTAQASGCTVALHVVLIPEDLAVERVRRRVLHGGHDVPEEKVRQRHRRLATLVAAASAMADTATVYDNSRRSGPLIVAQLTAGMVVGSPTWPDWAPAPLRDRWP
;
A
#
# COMPACT_ATOMS: atom_id res chain seq x y z
N MET A 1 17.82 -3.07 13.42
CA MET A 1 16.58 -2.29 13.60
C MET A 1 15.50 -2.90 12.72
N THR A 2 14.38 -3.28 13.33
CA THR A 2 13.21 -3.81 12.62
C THR A 2 12.56 -2.68 11.82
N ARG A 3 12.27 -2.92 10.54
CA ARG A 3 11.67 -1.92 9.65
C ARG A 3 10.55 -2.54 8.81
N LEU A 4 9.42 -1.85 8.75
CA LEU A 4 8.27 -2.16 7.92
C LEU A 4 8.13 -1.08 6.85
N ASP A 5 8.35 -1.46 5.59
CA ASP A 5 8.03 -0.63 4.42
C ASP A 5 6.62 -1.02 3.93
N LEU A 6 5.62 -0.24 4.34
CA LEU A 6 4.21 -0.52 4.08
C LEU A 6 3.73 0.24 2.83
N VAL A 7 3.52 -0.49 1.74
CA VAL A 7 3.02 0.05 0.47
C VAL A 7 1.49 -0.02 0.42
N VAL A 8 0.86 1.14 0.30
CA VAL A 8 -0.60 1.32 0.34
C VAL A 8 -1.11 2.08 -0.87
N GLY A 9 -2.37 1.88 -1.23
CA GLY A 9 -2.96 2.50 -2.42
C GLY A 9 -4.07 1.66 -3.05
N PRO A 10 -4.92 2.26 -3.91
CA PRO A 10 -6.06 1.56 -4.47
C PRO A 10 -5.64 0.42 -5.41
N ASN A 11 -6.61 -0.40 -5.80
CA ASN A 11 -6.42 -1.33 -6.93
C ASN A 11 -5.98 -0.55 -8.18
N GLY A 12 -5.14 -1.15 -9.03
CA GLY A 12 -4.65 -0.48 -10.25
C GLY A 12 -3.59 0.62 -10.01
N ALA A 13 -3.25 0.95 -8.77
CA ALA A 13 -2.27 2.00 -8.46
C ALA A 13 -0.82 1.69 -8.86
N GLY A 14 -0.50 0.44 -9.20
CA GLY A 14 0.88 0.05 -9.55
C GLY A 14 1.78 -0.26 -8.36
N LYS A 15 1.21 -0.60 -7.20
CA LYS A 15 1.96 -0.92 -5.97
C LYS A 15 2.95 -2.08 -6.16
N SER A 16 2.53 -3.19 -6.75
CA SER A 16 3.44 -4.33 -6.96
C SER A 16 4.58 -3.99 -7.92
N THR A 17 4.31 -3.17 -8.95
CA THR A 17 5.35 -2.62 -9.84
C THR A 17 6.31 -1.70 -9.08
N PHE A 18 5.80 -0.81 -8.23
CA PHE A 18 6.60 0.04 -7.37
C PHE A 18 7.48 -0.77 -6.41
N VAL A 19 6.95 -1.83 -5.81
CA VAL A 19 7.76 -2.75 -4.99
C VAL A 19 8.85 -3.40 -5.83
N ALA A 20 8.50 -4.03 -6.95
CA ALA A 20 9.44 -4.81 -7.75
C ALA A 20 10.56 -3.98 -8.37
N LEU A 21 10.24 -2.76 -8.85
CA LEU A 21 11.19 -1.93 -9.60
C LEU A 21 11.85 -0.84 -8.77
N THR A 22 11.35 -0.55 -7.56
CA THR A 22 11.87 0.52 -6.71
C THR A 22 12.27 0.01 -5.33
N LEU A 23 11.32 -0.47 -4.52
CA LEU A 23 11.65 -0.79 -3.13
C LEU A 23 12.49 -2.05 -2.97
N ALA A 24 12.18 -3.14 -3.67
CA ALA A 24 12.91 -4.40 -3.51
C ALA A 24 14.39 -4.29 -3.91
N PRO A 25 14.77 -3.60 -5.02
CA PRO A 25 16.17 -3.33 -5.32
C PRO A 25 16.88 -2.47 -4.26
N LEU A 26 16.18 -1.52 -3.65
CA LEU A 26 16.73 -0.64 -2.61
C LEU A 26 16.80 -1.33 -1.23
N LEU A 27 15.98 -2.35 -1.00
CA LEU A 27 15.84 -3.07 0.26
C LEU A 27 16.01 -4.59 0.05
N PRO A 28 17.17 -5.05 -0.47
CA PRO A 28 17.36 -6.43 -0.90
C PRO A 28 17.30 -7.47 0.22
N ARG A 29 17.36 -7.03 1.48
CA ARG A 29 17.27 -7.89 2.66
C ARG A 29 15.85 -7.96 3.25
N SER A 30 14.92 -7.19 2.71
CA SER A 30 13.54 -7.15 3.20
C SER A 30 12.70 -8.26 2.59
N VAL A 31 12.01 -9.03 3.43
CA VAL A 31 11.05 -10.03 2.97
C VAL A 31 9.84 -9.32 2.36
N PHE A 32 9.37 -9.75 1.18
CA PHE A 32 8.12 -9.21 0.61
C PHE A 32 6.90 -10.05 1.02
N VAL A 33 5.92 -9.40 1.64
CA VAL A 33 4.67 -10.03 2.09
C VAL A 33 3.47 -9.44 1.34
N ASN A 34 2.93 -10.21 0.41
CA ASN A 34 1.75 -9.87 -0.38
C ASN A 34 0.76 -11.04 -0.38
N ALA A 35 -0.50 -10.78 -0.02
CA ALA A 35 -1.53 -11.81 0.07
C ALA A 35 -1.86 -12.45 -1.29
N ASP A 36 -1.87 -11.67 -2.38
CA ASP A 36 -2.15 -12.20 -3.71
C ASP A 36 -0.99 -13.11 -4.19
N GLU A 37 0.26 -12.79 -3.83
CA GLU A 37 1.42 -13.64 -4.12
C GLU A 37 1.36 -14.94 -3.31
N ILE A 38 1.04 -14.85 -2.03
CA ILE A 38 0.80 -16.03 -1.18
C ILE A 38 -0.31 -16.91 -1.77
N ALA A 39 -1.40 -16.31 -2.25
CA ALA A 39 -2.51 -17.05 -2.85
C ALA A 39 -2.05 -17.80 -4.10
N ARG A 40 -1.34 -17.13 -5.01
CA ARG A 40 -0.81 -17.72 -6.24
C ARG A 40 0.16 -18.87 -5.97
N GLN A 41 1.02 -18.74 -4.96
CA GLN A 41 2.02 -19.76 -4.63
C GLN A 41 1.41 -20.98 -3.94
N ARG A 42 0.45 -20.77 -3.03
CA ARG A 42 -0.14 -21.86 -2.22
C ARG A 42 -1.31 -22.56 -2.87
N TRP A 43 -2.11 -21.83 -3.64
CA TRP A 43 -3.31 -22.35 -4.31
C TRP A 43 -3.29 -21.97 -5.80
N PRO A 44 -2.33 -22.48 -6.59
CA PRO A 44 -2.18 -22.08 -8.00
C PRO A 44 -3.40 -22.40 -8.86
N ALA A 45 -4.18 -23.42 -8.50
CA ALA A 45 -5.39 -23.81 -9.22
C ALA A 45 -6.59 -22.87 -8.99
N ASP A 46 -6.71 -22.29 -7.80
CA ASP A 46 -7.77 -21.31 -7.48
C ASP A 46 -7.33 -20.29 -6.41
N PRO A 47 -6.45 -19.33 -6.77
CA PRO A 47 -5.99 -18.32 -5.82
C PRO A 47 -7.11 -17.43 -5.28
N MET A 48 -8.19 -17.27 -6.07
CA MET A 48 -9.28 -16.35 -5.76
C MET A 48 -10.18 -16.88 -4.66
N ALA A 49 -10.54 -18.16 -4.69
CA ALA A 49 -11.32 -18.80 -3.62
C ALA A 49 -10.59 -18.72 -2.27
N HIS A 50 -9.25 -18.72 -2.29
CA HIS A 50 -8.41 -18.69 -1.09
C HIS A 50 -7.90 -17.29 -0.69
N ALA A 51 -8.50 -16.21 -1.21
CA ALA A 51 -8.08 -14.85 -0.88
C ALA A 51 -8.11 -14.54 0.63
N TYR A 52 -9.10 -15.08 1.36
CA TYR A 52 -9.20 -14.91 2.81
C TYR A 52 -8.12 -15.70 3.56
N ASP A 53 -7.84 -16.93 3.17
CA ASP A 53 -6.77 -17.73 3.75
C ASP A 53 -5.40 -17.08 3.50
N ALA A 54 -5.15 -16.61 2.28
CA ALA A 54 -3.93 -15.91 1.94
C ALA A 54 -3.77 -14.61 2.75
N ALA A 55 -4.85 -13.86 2.96
CA ALA A 55 -4.84 -12.67 3.81
C ALA A 55 -4.51 -12.99 5.28
N ARG A 56 -5.03 -14.10 5.81
CA ARG A 56 -4.73 -14.60 7.17
C ARG A 56 -3.27 -15.01 7.30
N VAL A 57 -2.76 -15.78 6.34
CA VAL A 57 -1.34 -16.15 6.25
C VAL A 57 -0.47 -14.90 6.22
N ALA A 58 -0.78 -13.94 5.34
CA ALA A 58 -0.03 -12.70 5.24
C ALA A 58 -0.02 -11.93 6.58
N ALA A 59 -1.13 -11.93 7.32
CA ALA A 59 -1.19 -11.32 8.64
C ALA A 59 -0.30 -12.03 9.67
N GLN A 60 -0.35 -13.36 9.71
CA GLN A 60 0.50 -14.16 10.59
C GLN A 60 1.99 -13.98 10.26
N THR A 61 2.35 -13.99 8.97
CA THR A 61 3.71 -13.73 8.51
C THR A 61 4.22 -12.37 8.95
N ARG A 62 3.43 -11.30 8.77
CA ARG A 62 3.81 -9.95 9.24
C ARG A 62 4.02 -9.91 10.76
N ALA A 63 3.11 -10.51 11.52
CA ALA A 63 3.24 -10.57 12.98
C ALA A 63 4.53 -11.29 13.40
N LYS A 64 4.85 -12.42 12.76
CA LYS A 64 6.08 -13.16 13.04
C LYS A 64 7.34 -12.39 12.66
N LEU A 65 7.33 -11.67 11.53
CA LEU A 65 8.46 -10.83 11.12
C LEU A 65 8.72 -9.67 12.09
N ILE A 66 7.65 -9.06 12.63
CA ILE A 66 7.74 -8.05 13.68
C ILE A 66 8.37 -8.66 14.95
N GLU A 67 7.87 -9.81 15.39
CA GLU A 67 8.40 -10.55 16.56
C GLU A 67 9.89 -10.91 16.41
N LEU A 68 10.28 -11.38 15.23
CA LEU A 68 11.66 -11.77 14.92
C LEU A 68 12.59 -10.58 14.60
N GLY A 69 12.07 -9.36 14.59
CA GLY A 69 12.83 -8.17 14.22
C GLY A 69 13.35 -8.18 12.77
N THR A 70 12.70 -8.92 11.88
CA THR A 70 13.13 -9.08 10.48
C THR A 70 12.53 -7.97 9.61
N PRO A 71 13.33 -7.23 8.82
CA PRO A 71 12.80 -6.18 7.95
C PRO A 71 11.94 -6.76 6.83
N PHE A 72 10.86 -6.07 6.48
CA PHE A 72 9.94 -6.54 5.45
C PHE A 72 9.20 -5.42 4.74
N ILE A 73 8.81 -5.70 3.50
CA ILE A 73 7.91 -4.89 2.69
C ILE A 73 6.54 -5.57 2.73
N ALA A 74 5.49 -4.81 3.01
CA ALA A 74 4.12 -5.31 2.93
C ALA A 74 3.31 -4.48 1.93
N GLU A 75 2.50 -5.13 1.10
CA GLU A 75 1.58 -4.46 0.19
C GLU A 75 0.12 -4.70 0.62
N THR A 76 -0.70 -3.65 0.61
CA THR A 76 -2.14 -3.76 0.89
C THR A 76 -2.94 -2.64 0.23
N VAL A 77 -4.22 -2.92 -0.08
CA VAL A 77 -5.14 -1.88 -0.58
C VAL A 77 -5.47 -0.84 0.49
N PHE A 78 -5.29 -1.17 1.77
CA PHE A 78 -5.49 -0.27 2.90
C PHE A 78 -6.92 0.31 3.02
N SER A 79 -7.93 -0.47 2.63
CA SER A 79 -9.34 -0.06 2.62
C SER A 79 -10.16 -0.50 3.84
N HIS A 80 -9.50 -0.84 4.96
CA HIS A 80 -10.16 -1.31 6.18
C HIS A 80 -9.43 -0.79 7.44
N PRO A 81 -10.14 -0.36 8.50
CA PRO A 81 -9.54 0.20 9.71
C PRO A 81 -8.50 -0.70 10.40
N SER A 82 -8.66 -2.03 10.30
CA SER A 82 -7.68 -2.99 10.84
C SER A 82 -6.26 -2.84 10.28
N LYS A 83 -6.07 -2.09 9.19
CA LYS A 83 -4.74 -1.79 8.66
C LYS A 83 -4.01 -0.70 9.45
N LEU A 84 -4.73 0.14 10.19
CA LEU A 84 -4.14 1.06 11.16
C LEU A 84 -3.56 0.30 12.36
N GLU A 85 -4.20 -0.81 12.77
CA GLU A 85 -3.66 -1.66 13.85
C GLU A 85 -2.31 -2.26 13.48
N LEU A 86 -2.09 -2.64 12.21
CA LEU A 86 -0.77 -3.10 11.77
C LEU A 86 0.32 -2.06 12.02
N VAL A 87 0.04 -0.78 11.75
CA VAL A 87 0.98 0.32 11.99
C VAL A 87 1.24 0.46 13.50
N ARG A 88 0.17 0.49 14.31
CA ARG A 88 0.29 0.57 15.79
C ARG A 88 1.10 -0.57 16.37
N THR A 89 0.77 -1.81 16.01
CA THR A 89 1.44 -3.00 16.53
C THR A 89 2.92 -3.03 16.15
N ALA A 90 3.26 -2.63 14.92
CA ALA A 90 4.64 -2.53 14.49
C ALA A 90 5.41 -1.50 15.33
N GLN A 91 4.89 -0.28 15.48
CA GLN A 91 5.54 0.77 16.27
C GLN A 91 5.67 0.40 17.75
N ALA A 92 4.63 -0.18 18.34
CA ALA A 92 4.66 -0.66 19.73
C ALA A 92 5.71 -1.77 19.97
N SER A 93 6.12 -2.47 18.91
CA SER A 93 7.17 -3.48 18.95
C SER A 93 8.56 -2.90 18.63
N GLY A 94 8.71 -1.56 18.57
CA GLY A 94 9.96 -0.89 18.23
C GLY A 94 10.34 -0.97 16.74
N CYS A 95 9.40 -1.32 15.86
CA CYS A 95 9.62 -1.34 14.42
C CYS A 95 9.44 0.06 13.83
N THR A 96 10.42 0.52 13.04
CA THR A 96 10.29 1.74 12.24
C THR A 96 9.34 1.48 11.08
N VAL A 97 8.27 2.28 10.96
CA VAL A 97 7.28 2.16 9.89
C VAL A 97 7.49 3.27 8.84
N ALA A 98 7.83 2.84 7.63
CA ALA A 98 7.88 3.69 6.44
C ALA A 98 6.66 3.43 5.57
N LEU A 99 5.77 4.40 5.48
CA LEU A 99 4.55 4.32 4.68
C LEU A 99 4.80 4.85 3.26
N HIS A 100 4.50 4.02 2.26
CA HIS A 100 4.60 4.38 0.84
C HIS A 100 3.20 4.41 0.23
N VAL A 101 2.65 5.60 0.02
CA VAL A 101 1.29 5.79 -0.47
C VAL A 101 1.31 6.00 -1.98
N VAL A 102 0.79 5.05 -2.75
CA VAL A 102 0.70 5.16 -4.21
C VAL A 102 -0.74 5.51 -4.61
N LEU A 103 -0.94 6.73 -5.11
CA LEU A 103 -2.25 7.27 -5.47
C LEU A 103 -2.45 7.38 -6.99
N ILE A 104 -3.71 7.23 -7.40
CA ILE A 104 -4.20 7.50 -8.75
C ILE A 104 -5.68 7.96 -8.67
N PRO A 105 -6.21 8.66 -9.70
CA PRO A 105 -7.64 8.93 -9.83
C PRO A 105 -8.50 7.66 -9.82
N GLU A 106 -9.75 7.76 -9.34
CA GLU A 106 -10.68 6.63 -9.24
C GLU A 106 -10.94 5.96 -10.60
N ASP A 107 -11.25 6.74 -11.64
CA ASP A 107 -11.52 6.19 -12.97
C ASP A 107 -10.28 5.55 -13.59
N LEU A 108 -9.09 6.09 -13.32
CA LEU A 108 -7.84 5.49 -13.75
C LEU A 108 -7.60 4.14 -13.05
N ALA A 109 -8.02 3.99 -11.79
CA ALA A 109 -7.94 2.73 -11.07
C ALA A 109 -8.82 1.66 -11.73
N VAL A 110 -10.06 2.01 -12.08
CA VAL A 110 -10.99 1.12 -12.81
C VAL A 110 -10.41 0.72 -14.15
N GLU A 111 -9.94 1.68 -14.94
CA GLU A 111 -9.36 1.43 -16.26
C GLU A 111 -8.13 0.52 -16.20
N ARG A 112 -7.22 0.76 -15.24
CA ARG A 112 -6.03 -0.09 -15.06
C ARG A 112 -6.38 -1.50 -14.60
N VAL A 113 -7.41 -1.68 -13.78
CA VAL A 113 -7.89 -3.02 -13.40
C VAL A 113 -8.47 -3.74 -14.62
N ARG A 114 -9.33 -3.10 -15.41
CA ARG A 114 -9.88 -3.68 -16.65
C ARG A 114 -8.77 -4.09 -17.62
N ARG A 115 -7.77 -3.23 -17.86
CA ARG A 115 -6.62 -3.57 -18.70
C ARG A 115 -5.82 -4.75 -18.16
N ARG A 116 -5.60 -4.82 -16.85
CA ARG A 116 -4.89 -5.97 -16.24
C ARG A 116 -5.64 -7.28 -16.49
N VAL A 117 -6.97 -7.28 -16.41
CA VAL A 117 -7.80 -8.47 -16.70
C VAL A 117 -7.65 -8.90 -18.15
N LEU A 118 -7.64 -7.95 -19.10
CA LEU A 118 -7.39 -8.24 -20.51
C LEU A 118 -6.03 -8.91 -20.77
N HIS A 119 -5.05 -8.73 -19.87
CA HIS A 119 -3.73 -9.34 -19.94
C HIS A 119 -3.58 -10.56 -18.99
N GLY A 120 -4.70 -11.17 -18.58
CA GLY A 120 -4.69 -12.40 -17.77
C GLY A 120 -4.48 -12.19 -16.27
N GLY A 121 -4.53 -10.96 -15.77
CA GLY A 121 -4.45 -10.68 -14.34
C GLY A 121 -5.80 -10.75 -13.61
N HIS A 122 -5.76 -10.62 -12.28
CA HIS A 122 -6.94 -10.78 -11.42
C HIS A 122 -8.02 -9.72 -11.64
N ASP A 123 -9.27 -10.18 -11.76
CA ASP A 123 -10.45 -9.32 -11.84
C ASP A 123 -10.95 -8.88 -10.47
N VAL A 124 -11.32 -7.60 -10.38
CA VAL A 124 -11.98 -7.02 -9.22
C VAL A 124 -13.15 -6.19 -9.73
N PRO A 125 -14.40 -6.51 -9.33
CA PRO A 125 -15.57 -5.77 -9.78
C PRO A 125 -15.40 -4.27 -9.60
N GLU A 126 -15.79 -3.49 -10.59
CA GLU A 126 -15.62 -2.03 -10.59
C GLU A 126 -16.18 -1.37 -9.33
N GLU A 127 -17.38 -1.76 -8.92
CA GLU A 127 -18.02 -1.25 -7.70
C GLU A 127 -17.11 -1.45 -6.47
N LYS A 128 -16.46 -2.61 -6.37
CA LYS A 128 -15.51 -2.92 -5.29
C LYS A 128 -14.23 -2.10 -5.41
N VAL A 129 -13.77 -1.77 -6.62
CA VAL A 129 -12.63 -0.87 -6.85
C VAL A 129 -12.95 0.53 -6.34
N ARG A 130 -14.09 1.09 -6.75
CA ARG A 130 -14.54 2.44 -6.35
C ARG A 130 -14.77 2.54 -4.85
N GLN A 131 -15.49 1.57 -4.25
CA GLN A 131 -15.69 1.54 -2.79
C GLN A 131 -14.38 1.51 -2.01
N ARG A 132 -13.40 0.70 -2.43
CA ARG A 132 -12.09 0.62 -1.79
C ARG A 132 -11.28 1.90 -1.96
N HIS A 133 -11.35 2.52 -3.14
CA HIS A 133 -10.70 3.80 -3.43
C HIS A 133 -11.20 4.91 -2.51
N ARG A 134 -12.52 5.10 -2.40
CA ARG A 134 -13.13 6.13 -1.55
C ARG A 134 -12.80 5.99 -0.07
N ARG A 135 -12.67 4.76 0.44
CA ARG A 135 -12.29 4.48 1.84
C ARG A 135 -10.81 4.73 2.15
N LEU A 136 -9.97 4.83 1.11
CA LEU A 136 -8.52 4.90 1.28
C LEU A 136 -8.09 6.21 1.93
N ALA A 137 -8.63 7.34 1.49
CA ALA A 137 -8.09 8.67 1.80
C ALA A 137 -8.00 8.93 3.31
N THR A 138 -9.08 8.70 4.05
CA THR A 138 -9.12 8.89 5.50
C THR A 138 -8.18 7.94 6.24
N LEU A 139 -8.10 6.68 5.80
CA LEU A 139 -7.22 5.69 6.43
C LEU A 139 -5.75 6.02 6.19
N VAL A 140 -5.39 6.41 4.97
CA VAL A 140 -4.04 6.85 4.64
C VAL A 140 -3.68 8.12 5.40
N ALA A 141 -4.58 9.10 5.51
CA ALA A 141 -4.32 10.29 6.31
C ALA A 141 -4.05 9.96 7.79
N ALA A 142 -4.80 9.02 8.37
CA ALA A 142 -4.52 8.55 9.73
C ALA A 142 -3.15 7.85 9.81
N ALA A 143 -2.85 6.94 8.87
CA ALA A 143 -1.59 6.19 8.85
C ALA A 143 -0.36 7.09 8.64
N SER A 144 -0.44 8.08 7.75
CA SER A 144 0.64 9.03 7.47
C SER A 144 0.96 9.91 8.68
N ALA A 145 -0.03 10.21 9.52
CA ALA A 145 0.19 10.94 10.78
C ALA A 145 0.83 10.06 11.86
N MET A 146 0.66 8.74 11.80
CA MET A 146 1.17 7.79 12.78
C MET A 146 2.57 7.28 12.44
N ALA A 147 2.85 7.03 11.17
CA ALA A 147 4.09 6.42 10.70
C ALA A 147 5.32 7.30 10.97
N ASP A 148 6.48 6.66 11.15
CA ASP A 148 7.76 7.37 11.34
C ASP A 148 8.11 8.21 10.11
N THR A 149 7.87 7.66 8.92
CA THR A 149 7.94 8.39 7.66
C THR A 149 6.77 8.02 6.77
N ALA A 150 6.27 8.97 5.98
CA ALA A 150 5.32 8.71 4.92
C ALA A 150 5.73 9.44 3.64
N THR A 151 5.76 8.74 2.52
CA THR A 151 5.94 9.34 1.19
C THR A 151 4.73 9.05 0.34
N VAL A 152 4.17 10.09 -0.28
CA VAL A 152 3.00 10.00 -1.13
C VAL A 152 3.40 10.22 -2.58
N TYR A 153 2.97 9.30 -3.43
CA TYR A 153 3.31 9.22 -4.83
C TYR A 153 2.06 9.38 -5.70
N ASP A 154 2.09 10.32 -6.64
CA ASP A 154 1.18 10.37 -7.79
C ASP A 154 1.70 9.41 -8.87
N ASN A 155 0.98 8.31 -9.11
CA ASN A 155 1.29 7.36 -10.17
C ASN A 155 0.30 7.40 -11.34
N SER A 156 -0.32 8.56 -11.58
CA SER A 156 -1.27 8.78 -12.69
C SER A 156 -0.57 8.92 -14.04
N ARG A 157 0.68 9.40 -14.04
CA ARG A 157 1.49 9.67 -15.24
C ARG A 157 2.09 8.38 -15.81
N ARG A 158 2.39 8.38 -17.11
CA ARG A 158 3.07 7.25 -17.79
C ARG A 158 4.56 7.17 -17.48
N SER A 159 5.19 8.29 -17.09
CA SER A 159 6.61 8.38 -16.76
C SER A 159 6.98 7.72 -15.41
N GLY A 160 5.99 7.26 -14.65
CA GLY A 160 6.18 6.66 -13.33
C GLY A 160 5.72 7.55 -12.18
N PRO A 161 5.88 7.06 -10.93
CA PRO A 161 5.39 7.74 -9.73
C PRO A 161 6.20 9.02 -9.41
N LEU A 162 5.50 10.12 -9.17
CA LEU A 162 6.07 11.39 -8.71
C LEU A 162 5.79 11.58 -7.22
N ILE A 163 6.79 11.97 -6.43
CA ILE A 163 6.59 12.35 -5.03
C ILE A 163 5.80 13.65 -4.97
N VAL A 164 4.66 13.64 -4.27
CA VAL A 164 3.79 14.81 -4.10
C VAL A 164 3.69 15.27 -2.65
N ALA A 165 4.08 14.43 -1.68
CA ALA A 165 4.21 14.83 -0.29
C ALA A 165 5.18 13.90 0.46
N GLN A 166 5.88 14.45 1.44
CA GLN A 166 6.72 13.69 2.37
C GLN A 166 6.43 14.14 3.79
N LEU A 167 6.41 13.18 4.72
CA LEU A 167 6.18 13.41 6.13
C LEU A 167 7.20 12.64 6.96
N THR A 168 7.62 13.24 8.06
CA THR A 168 8.43 12.61 9.11
C THR A 168 7.78 12.90 10.46
N ALA A 169 7.50 11.85 11.25
CA ALA A 169 6.79 11.94 12.52
C ALA A 169 5.47 12.77 12.42
N GLY A 170 4.70 12.55 11.35
CA GLY A 170 3.44 13.26 11.08
C GLY A 170 3.57 14.72 10.62
N MET A 171 4.80 15.25 10.52
CA MET A 171 5.09 16.61 10.05
C MET A 171 5.51 16.60 8.60
N VAL A 172 5.02 17.57 7.81
CA VAL A 172 5.38 17.73 6.40
C VAL A 172 6.85 18.12 6.26
N VAL A 173 7.53 17.48 5.31
CA VAL A 173 8.88 17.83 4.89
C VAL A 173 8.79 18.51 3.53
N GLY A 174 9.29 19.75 3.44
CA GLY A 174 9.21 20.56 2.22
C GLY A 174 7.81 21.08 1.95
N SER A 175 7.47 21.28 0.67
CA SER A 175 6.17 21.77 0.23
C SER A 175 5.46 20.67 -0.58
N PRO A 176 4.26 20.22 -0.15
CA PRO A 176 3.47 19.29 -0.93
C PRO A 176 3.10 19.88 -2.29
N THR A 177 3.02 19.03 -3.31
CA THR A 177 2.61 19.36 -4.67
C THR A 177 1.44 18.49 -5.08
N TRP A 178 0.36 18.58 -4.30
CA TRP A 178 -0.84 17.79 -4.52
C TRP A 178 -1.44 18.06 -5.91
N PRO A 179 -1.75 17.02 -6.71
CA PRO A 179 -2.52 17.20 -7.92
C PRO A 179 -3.97 17.58 -7.58
N ASP A 180 -4.67 18.26 -8.51
CA ASP A 180 -6.04 18.75 -8.27
C ASP A 180 -7.05 17.66 -7.89
N TRP A 181 -6.81 16.44 -8.38
CA TRP A 181 -7.64 15.26 -8.10
C TRP A 181 -7.34 14.61 -6.74
N ALA A 182 -6.29 15.05 -6.02
CA ALA A 182 -5.91 14.46 -4.75
C ALA A 182 -7.08 14.48 -3.75
N PRO A 183 -7.32 13.40 -2.99
CA PRO A 183 -8.43 13.37 -2.04
C PRO A 183 -8.30 14.47 -0.97
N ALA A 184 -9.41 15.17 -0.71
CA ALA A 184 -9.49 16.23 0.30
C ALA A 184 -8.91 15.84 1.68
N PRO A 185 -9.14 14.63 2.24
CA PRO A 185 -8.54 14.25 3.52
C PRO A 185 -7.01 14.26 3.57
N LEU A 186 -6.34 14.19 2.43
CA LEU A 186 -4.87 14.27 2.33
C LEU A 186 -4.42 15.71 2.07
N ARG A 187 -5.03 16.36 1.08
CA ARG A 187 -4.68 17.73 0.67
C ARG A 187 -4.94 18.75 1.77
N ASP A 188 -6.11 18.68 2.42
CA ASP A 188 -6.53 19.72 3.35
C ASP A 188 -5.86 19.57 4.73
N ARG A 189 -5.41 18.35 5.05
CA ARG A 189 -4.69 18.06 6.30
C ARG A 189 -3.24 18.55 6.27
N TRP A 190 -2.62 18.53 5.10
CA TRP A 190 -1.23 18.93 4.86
C TRP A 190 -1.16 19.80 3.61
N PRO A 191 -1.54 21.08 3.74
CA PRO A 191 -1.46 22.04 2.65
C PRO A 191 0.00 22.32 2.23
#